data_AF-A0A7K5FBF6-F1
#
_entry.id   AF-A0A7K5FBF6-F1
#
_cell.length_a   1.000
_cell.length_b   1.000
_cell.length_c   1.000
_cell.angle_alpha   90.00
_cell.angle_beta   90.00
_cell.angle_gamma   90.00
#
_symmetry.space_group_name_H-M   'P 1'
#
loop_
_entity.id
_entity.type
_entity.pdbx_description
1 polymer ?
#
loop_
_entity_poly.entity_id
_entity_poly.type
_entity_poly.pdbx_seq_one_letter_code
_entity_poly.pdbx_strand_id
1 'polypeptide(L)'
;MIVGKDREGFFTNGFFFFFLKCSVIRDSLYVDGDCTMDIRTKSQGGEPTYNVAVGRAGRGVHGGTLNKKAYELALYLRRSDV
;
A
#
# COMPACT_ATOMS: atom_id res chain seq x y z
N MET A 1 -10.72 0.83 -6.77
CA MET A 1 -9.59 -0.03 -7.17
C MET A 1 -8.30 0.77 -7.04
N ILE A 2 -7.24 0.24 -6.41
CA ILE A 2 -5.98 1.00 -6.13
C ILE A 2 -5.35 1.61 -7.40
N VAL A 3 -5.51 0.95 -8.54
CA VAL A 3 -5.05 1.43 -9.86
C VAL A 3 -6.08 2.29 -10.60
N GLY A 4 -7.08 2.82 -9.89
CA GLY A 4 -8.08 3.71 -10.46
C GLY A 4 -7.49 5.05 -10.89
N LYS A 5 -8.11 5.68 -11.89
CA LYS A 5 -7.68 6.98 -12.45
C LYS A 5 -7.97 8.17 -11.54
N ASP A 6 -9.00 8.08 -10.71
CA ASP A 6 -9.38 9.14 -9.78
C ASP A 6 -8.50 9.11 -8.53
N ARG A 7 -7.34 9.77 -8.60
CA ARG A 7 -6.37 9.85 -7.51
C ARG A 7 -6.82 10.83 -6.43
N GLU A 8 -7.44 11.94 -6.81
CA GLU A 8 -7.95 12.96 -5.89
C GLU A 8 -9.11 12.43 -5.04
N GLY A 9 -10.01 11.63 -5.64
CA GLY A 9 -11.09 10.96 -4.93
C GLY A 9 -10.60 10.01 -3.83
N PHE A 10 -9.40 9.43 -3.97
CA PHE A 10 -8.83 8.58 -2.93
C PHE A 10 -8.36 9.35 -1.70
N PHE A 11 -7.93 10.60 -1.85
CA PHE A 11 -7.55 11.45 -0.72
C PHE A 11 -8.78 11.94 0.06
N THR A 12 -9.84 12.33 -0.65
CA THR A 12 -11.04 12.89 -0.05
C THR A 12 -11.96 11.83 0.54
N ASN A 13 -12.25 10.78 -0.21
CA ASN A 13 -13.23 9.76 0.19
C ASN A 13 -12.60 8.49 0.79
N GLY A 14 -11.28 8.32 0.61
CA GLY A 14 -10.64 7.05 0.86
C GLY A 14 -11.06 5.99 -0.16
N PHE A 15 -10.70 4.74 0.11
CA PHE A 15 -11.18 3.61 -0.68
C PHE A 15 -11.31 2.37 0.20
N PHE A 16 -11.94 1.33 -0.33
CA PHE A 16 -12.01 0.03 0.34
C PHE A 16 -10.90 -0.88 -0.15
N PHE A 17 -10.08 -1.38 0.77
CA PHE A 17 -9.11 -2.44 0.53
C PHE A 17 -9.55 -3.68 1.31
N PHE A 18 -9.88 -4.76 0.60
CA PHE A 18 -10.32 -6.01 1.22
C PHE A 18 -11.45 -5.81 2.27
N PHE A 19 -12.47 -5.03 1.91
CA PHE A 19 -13.61 -4.65 2.77
C PHE A 19 -13.30 -3.75 3.98
N LEU A 20 -12.04 -3.37 4.20
CA LEU A 20 -11.66 -2.37 5.18
C LEU A 20 -11.61 -0.99 4.54
N LYS A 21 -12.15 0.01 5.25
CA LYS A 21 -12.07 1.40 4.80
C LYS A 21 -10.66 1.91 5.05
N CYS A 22 -10.09 2.61 4.09
CA CYS A 22 -8.71 3.08 4.14
C CYS A 22 -8.63 4.57 3.81
N SER A 23 -7.69 5.28 4.42
CA SER A 23 -7.25 6.62 3.99
C SER A 23 -5.89 6.52 3.31
N VAL A 24 -5.75 7.18 2.17
CA VAL A 24 -4.45 7.45 1.57
C VAL A 24 -3.74 8.52 2.40
N ILE A 25 -2.47 8.27 2.73
CA ILE A 25 -1.58 9.22 3.39
C ILE A 25 -0.74 9.93 2.33
N ARG A 26 -0.15 9.15 1.41
CA ARG A 26 0.66 9.62 0.31
C ARG A 26 0.42 8.75 -0.91
N ASP A 27 0.36 9.37 -2.09
CA ASP A 27 0.22 8.68 -3.36
C ASP A 27 1.31 9.12 -4.33
N SER A 28 2.26 8.22 -4.57
CA SER A 28 3.34 8.40 -5.53
C SER A 28 3.49 7.16 -6.43
N LEU A 29 2.44 6.33 -6.58
CA LEU A 29 2.54 5.08 -7.36
C LEU A 29 2.94 5.32 -8.82
N TYR A 30 2.50 6.45 -9.39
CA TYR A 30 2.76 6.84 -10.78
C TYR A 30 3.83 7.93 -10.90
N VAL A 31 4.47 8.32 -9.80
CA VAL A 31 5.61 9.25 -9.82
C VAL A 31 6.86 8.44 -10.10
N ASP A 32 7.57 8.80 -11.16
CA ASP A 32 8.80 8.14 -11.56
C ASP A 32 9.86 8.29 -10.45
N GLY A 33 10.47 7.17 -10.05
CA GLY A 33 11.50 7.12 -9.01
C GLY A 33 10.98 6.87 -7.58
N ASP A 34 9.68 7.07 -7.30
CA ASP A 34 9.10 6.74 -5.99
C ASP A 34 8.31 5.42 -6.07
N CYS A 35 7.28 5.36 -6.93
CA CYS A 35 6.46 4.18 -7.14
C CYS A 35 5.79 3.61 -5.87
N THR A 36 5.66 4.38 -4.80
CA THR A 36 5.03 3.95 -3.55
C THR A 36 3.71 4.67 -3.24
N MET A 37 2.88 4.05 -2.40
CA MET A 37 1.71 4.67 -1.80
C MET A 37 1.58 4.18 -0.37
N ASP A 38 1.29 5.10 0.54
CA ASP A 38 1.06 4.81 1.94
C ASP A 38 -0.40 4.97 2.26
N ILE A 39 -0.93 3.97 2.94
CA ILE A 39 -2.32 3.84 3.31
C ILE A 39 -2.39 3.55 4.79
N ARG A 40 -3.47 3.99 5.44
CA ARG A 40 -3.83 3.55 6.79
C ARG A 40 -5.25 3.06 6.81
N THR A 41 -5.47 1.91 7.44
CA THR A 41 -6.84 1.42 7.67
C THR A 41 -7.57 2.36 8.62
N LYS A 42 -8.86 2.55 8.39
CA LYS A 42 -9.75 3.29 9.28
C LYS A 42 -10.48 2.29 10.14
N SER A 43 -10.47 2.53 11.44
CA SER A 43 -11.31 1.80 12.38
C SER A 43 -12.77 2.26 12.25
N GLN A 44 -13.71 1.32 12.32
CA GLN A 44 -15.15 1.61 12.41
C GLN A 44 -15.70 1.47 13.83
N GLY A 45 -14.99 0.77 14.74
CA GLY A 45 -15.47 0.44 16.08
C GLY A 45 -14.39 0.37 17.16
N GLY A 46 -13.26 1.06 17.00
CA GLY A 46 -12.14 1.10 17.95
C GLY A 46 -11.06 0.02 17.74
N GLU A 47 -11.17 -0.81 16.70
CA GLU A 47 -10.16 -1.81 16.34
C GLU A 47 -8.81 -1.17 15.96
N PRO A 48 -7.68 -1.89 16.17
CA PRO A 48 -6.37 -1.41 15.77
C PRO A 48 -6.32 -1.05 14.29
N THR A 49 -5.67 0.08 13.99
CA THR A 49 -5.41 0.48 12.61
C THR A 49 -3.99 0.09 12.21
N TYR A 50 -3.80 -0.17 10.92
CA TYR A 50 -2.54 -0.62 10.38
C TYR A 50 -2.10 0.32 9.26
N ASN A 51 -0.80 0.62 9.24
CA ASN A 51 -0.16 1.24 8.09
C ASN A 51 0.09 0.18 7.03
N VAL A 52 -0.17 0.53 5.77
CA VAL A 52 -0.02 -0.35 4.62
C VAL A 52 0.77 0.41 3.56
N ALA A 53 1.91 -0.12 3.18
CA ALA A 53 2.71 0.38 2.06
C ALA A 53 2.42 -0.45 0.81
N VAL A 54 2.22 0.22 -0.32
CA VAL A 54 2.01 -0.39 -1.64
C VAL A 54 3.11 0.07 -2.58
N GLY A 55 3.83 -0.87 -3.18
CA GLY A 55 4.85 -0.59 -4.19
C GLY A 55 4.41 -1.05 -5.58
N ARG A 56 4.59 -0.20 -6.60
CA ARG A 56 4.35 -0.54 -8.00
C ARG A 56 5.67 -0.97 -8.67
N ALA A 57 5.69 -2.19 -9.19
CA ALA A 57 6.79 -2.67 -10.01
C ALA A 57 6.72 -2.13 -11.46
N GLY A 58 7.86 -2.22 -12.17
CA GLY A 58 7.89 -2.00 -13.61
C GLY A 58 7.02 -3.00 -14.37
N ARG A 59 6.59 -2.62 -15.57
CA ARG A 59 5.84 -3.52 -16.46
C ARG A 59 6.70 -4.74 -16.83
N GLY A 60 6.08 -5.92 -16.85
CA GLY A 60 6.74 -7.17 -17.22
C GLY A 60 7.55 -7.86 -16.11
N VAL A 61 7.61 -7.28 -14.90
CA VAL A 61 8.24 -7.94 -13.76
C VAL A 61 7.42 -9.15 -13.33
N HIS A 62 8.08 -10.30 -13.23
CA HIS A 62 7.42 -11.55 -12.84
C HIS A 62 6.97 -11.53 -11.36
N GLY A 63 5.78 -12.07 -11.09
CA GLY A 63 5.20 -12.10 -9.75
C GLY A 63 6.06 -12.83 -8.71
N GLY A 64 6.77 -13.88 -9.11
CA GLY A 64 7.72 -14.58 -8.24
C GLY A 64 8.86 -13.70 -7.73
N THR A 65 9.37 -12.79 -8.58
CA THR A 65 10.41 -11.82 -8.18
C THR A 65 9.89 -10.84 -7.14
N LEU A 66 8.64 -10.38 -7.32
CA LEU A 66 7.99 -9.48 -6.37
C LEU A 66 7.72 -10.16 -5.03
N ASN A 67 7.19 -11.38 -5.06
CA ASN A 67 6.90 -12.14 -3.85
C ASN A 67 8.18 -12.40 -3.04
N LYS A 68 9.28 -12.78 -3.71
CA LYS A 68 10.57 -13.00 -3.05
C LYS A 68 11.06 -11.75 -2.34
N LYS A 69 11.00 -10.59 -2.99
CA LYS A 69 11.43 -9.31 -2.38
C LYS A 69 10.53 -8.87 -1.23
N ALA A 70 9.22 -9.03 -1.37
CA ALA A 70 8.28 -8.75 -0.30
C ALA A 70 8.51 -9.68 0.92
N TYR A 71 8.79 -10.96 0.68
CA TYR A 71 9.12 -11.92 1.73
C TYR A 71 10.42 -11.54 2.45
N GLU A 72 11.49 -11.21 1.71
CA GLU A 72 12.77 -10.76 2.27
C GLU A 72 12.59 -9.54 3.18
N LEU A 73 11.85 -8.52 2.70
CA LEU A 73 11.56 -7.31 3.48
C LEU A 73 10.74 -7.63 4.74
N ALA A 74 9.67 -8.42 4.61
CA ALA A 74 8.83 -8.79 5.75
C ALA A 74 9.60 -9.62 6.77
N LEU A 75 10.51 -10.50 6.32
CA LEU A 75 11.38 -11.28 7.20
C LEU A 75 12.39 -10.38 7.93
N TYR A 76 12.97 -9.40 7.24
CA TYR A 76 13.85 -8.40 7.83
C TYR A 76 13.15 -7.60 8.94
N LEU A 77 11.96 -7.06 8.65
CA LEU A 77 11.17 -6.28 9.62
C LEU A 77 10.74 -7.14 10.81
N ARG A 78 10.38 -8.42 10.61
CA ARG A 78 10.04 -9.31 11.74
C ARG A 78 11.21 -9.66 12.65
N ARG A 79 12.44 -9.59 12.13
CA ARG A 79 13.66 -9.91 12.89
C ARG A 79 14.30 -8.68 13.51
N SER A 80 13.98 -7.50 13.00
CA SER A 80 14.49 -6.23 13.49
C SER A 80 13.44 -5.66 14.44
N ASP A 81 13.82 -5.33 15.68
CA ASP A 81 12.91 -4.75 16.69
C ASP A 81 12.64 -3.26 16.40
N VAL A 82 12.23 -2.94 15.16
CA VAL A 82 11.94 -1.59 14.64
C VAL A 82 10.43 -1.38 14.57
#